data_AF-A0A2M7R6L1-F1
#
_entry.id   AF-A0A2M7R6L1-F1
#
_cell.length_a   1.000
_cell.length_b   1.000
_cell.length_c   1.000
_cell.angle_alpha   90.00
_cell.angle_beta   90.00
_cell.angle_gamma   90.00
#
_symmetry.space_group_name_H-M   'P 1'
#
loop_
_entity.id
_entity.type
_entity.pdbx_description
1 polymer ?
#
loop_
_entity_poly.entity_id
_entity_poly.type
_entity_poly.pdbx_seq_one_letter_code
_entity_poly.pdbx_strand_id
1 'polypeptide(L)'
;MQNSLTRAEIEREISMAEIARNPADFKGKTLPGLNLIDTMVGIGLDLREAVILGPVSLGSTNICGDLNLMGAKIEKGFYFGGGNLSGNLNLNQAKAGEPINLVGSQIMGSLNFEGLEISGFVSLAKARIEGGINFKNVRIKTTEYEGLNIIGDLYLNQTVILGGIDLTGAKIEGNLDFSEAYIEGSINLTSAQIGNLLILRDAKIKGDLIIKDTKYKKIIERRM
;
A
#
# COMPACT_ATOMS: atom_id res chain seq x y z
N MET A 1 10.65 -7.23 26.42
CA MET A 1 10.07 -6.29 25.45
C MET A 1 11.11 -5.21 25.20
N GLN A 2 11.47 -4.97 23.94
CA GLN A 2 12.36 -3.86 23.59
C GLN A 2 11.58 -2.54 23.79
N ASN A 3 12.19 -1.56 24.45
CA ASN A 3 11.54 -0.27 24.68
C ASN A 3 11.24 0.41 23.34
N SER A 4 10.07 1.02 23.23
CA SER A 4 9.73 1.86 22.08
C SER A 4 10.71 3.02 21.98
N LEU A 5 11.12 3.35 20.76
CA LEU A 5 11.85 4.59 20.48
C LEU A 5 11.01 5.78 20.93
N THR A 6 11.71 6.86 21.27
CA THR A 6 11.15 8.19 21.43
C THR A 6 11.14 8.91 20.08
N ARG A 7 10.30 9.96 19.99
CA ARG A 7 10.29 10.83 18.80
C ARG A 7 11.67 11.44 18.51
N ALA A 8 12.39 11.86 19.55
CA ALA A 8 13.72 12.44 19.42
C ALA A 8 14.75 11.44 18.88
N GLU A 9 14.65 10.16 19.24
CA GLU A 9 15.51 9.10 18.68
C GLU A 9 15.22 8.84 17.21
N ILE A 10 13.95 8.90 16.80
CA ILE A 10 13.55 8.76 15.39
C ILE A 10 14.11 9.93 14.55
N GLU A 11 13.90 11.17 15.00
CA GLU A 11 14.39 12.37 14.32
C GLU A 11 15.93 12.37 14.22
N ARG A 12 16.60 11.91 15.29
CA ARG A 12 18.05 11.76 15.32
C ARG A 12 18.53 10.69 14.33
N GLU A 13 17.89 9.53 14.27
CA GLU A 13 18.23 8.46 13.33
C GLU A 13 18.15 8.96 11.88
N ILE A 14 17.04 9.61 11.51
CA ILE A 14 16.86 10.17 10.17
C ILE A 14 17.97 11.18 9.85
N SER A 15 18.21 12.14 10.76
CA SER A 15 19.23 13.18 10.55
C SER A 15 20.64 12.59 10.38
N MET A 16 21.00 11.60 11.19
CA MET A 16 22.31 10.94 11.12
C MET A 16 22.45 10.11 9.84
N ALA A 17 21.39 9.41 9.43
CA ALA A 17 21.36 8.62 8.22
C ALA A 17 21.45 9.50 6.96
N GLU A 18 20.85 10.69 6.96
CA GLU A 18 20.98 11.67 5.87
C GLU A 18 22.43 12.16 5.71
N ILE A 19 23.10 12.47 6.82
CA ILE A 19 24.53 12.83 6.82
C ILE A 19 25.37 11.67 6.26
N ALA A 20 25.03 10.43 6.64
CA ALA A 20 25.71 9.22 6.19
C ALA A 20 25.31 8.78 4.77
N ARG A 21 24.28 9.40 4.16
CA ARG A 21 23.68 9.04 2.88
C ARG A 21 23.25 7.57 2.77
N ASN A 22 22.73 7.03 3.87
CA ASN A 22 22.17 5.68 3.93
C ASN A 22 20.70 5.76 4.33
N PRO A 23 19.87 4.74 4.05
CA PRO A 23 18.53 4.66 4.60
C PRO A 23 18.54 4.70 6.14
N ALA A 24 17.54 5.34 6.73
CA ALA A 24 17.39 5.38 8.18
C ALA A 24 16.99 3.98 8.69
N ASP A 25 17.72 3.46 9.67
CA ASP A 25 17.54 2.08 10.13
C ASP A 25 16.56 2.02 11.32
N PHE A 26 15.36 1.52 11.04
CA PHE A 26 14.35 1.18 12.03
C PHE A 26 14.04 -0.33 12.06
N LYS A 27 14.92 -1.16 11.45
CA LYS A 27 14.68 -2.58 11.32
C LYS A 27 14.52 -3.25 12.68
N GLY A 28 13.41 -3.98 12.85
CA GLY A 28 13.09 -4.71 14.07
C GLY A 28 12.83 -3.84 15.30
N LYS A 29 12.83 -2.50 15.17
CA LYS A 29 12.63 -1.58 16.28
C LYS A 29 11.13 -1.41 16.58
N THR A 30 10.82 -1.04 17.82
CA THR A 30 9.46 -0.61 18.20
C THR A 30 9.37 0.91 18.12
N LEU A 31 8.37 1.42 17.40
CA LEU A 31 8.11 2.85 17.26
C LEU A 31 6.74 3.19 17.89
N PRO A 32 6.58 4.37 18.50
CA PRO A 32 5.30 4.82 19.04
C PRO A 32 4.34 5.27 17.92
N GLY A 33 4.83 5.34 16.68
CA GLY A 33 4.23 5.96 15.52
C GLY A 33 5.34 6.64 14.71
N LEU A 34 5.04 7.03 13.47
CA LEU A 34 5.95 7.79 12.62
C LEU A 34 5.18 8.92 11.98
N ASN A 35 5.54 10.18 12.26
CA ASN A 35 4.88 11.35 11.69
C ASN A 35 5.92 12.22 10.98
N LEU A 36 5.86 12.23 9.65
CA LEU A 36 6.71 13.03 8.76
C LEU A 36 5.86 13.77 7.72
N ILE A 37 4.61 14.12 8.06
CA ILE A 37 3.72 14.89 7.17
C ILE A 37 4.45 16.15 6.67
N ASP A 38 4.26 16.49 5.39
CA ASP A 38 4.84 17.68 4.74
C ASP A 38 6.37 17.82 4.88
N THR A 39 7.07 16.68 5.03
CA THR A 39 8.53 16.65 5.25
C THR A 39 9.27 16.17 4.00
N MET A 40 10.52 16.62 3.83
CA MET A 40 11.47 16.02 2.88
C MET A 40 12.45 15.13 3.64
N VAL A 41 12.53 13.87 3.23
CA VAL A 41 13.48 12.87 3.73
C VAL A 41 14.42 12.53 2.59
N GLY A 42 15.68 12.97 2.67
CA GLY A 42 16.67 12.86 1.60
C GLY A 42 17.20 11.45 1.34
N ILE A 43 16.64 10.44 2.01
CA ILE A 43 17.06 9.04 2.04
C ILE A 43 15.84 8.11 2.08
N GLY A 44 16.05 6.81 1.93
CA GLY A 44 15.03 5.79 2.22
C GLY A 44 14.83 5.55 3.71
N LEU A 45 13.79 4.79 4.06
CA LEU A 45 13.48 4.36 5.43
C LEU A 45 13.38 2.83 5.47
N ASP A 46 14.17 2.20 6.35
CA ASP A 46 14.13 0.76 6.58
C ASP A 46 13.39 0.43 7.87
N LEU A 47 12.11 0.07 7.75
CA LEU A 47 11.21 -0.33 8.83
C LEU A 47 10.92 -1.84 8.77
N ARG A 48 11.80 -2.63 8.15
CA ARG A 48 11.62 -4.09 8.06
C ARG A 48 11.43 -4.69 9.45
N GLU A 49 10.44 -5.56 9.61
CA GLU A 49 10.14 -6.26 10.88
C GLU A 49 9.86 -5.31 12.07
N ALA A 50 9.67 -4.01 11.84
CA ALA A 50 9.40 -3.05 12.89
C ALA A 50 8.00 -3.26 13.49
N VAL A 51 7.83 -2.87 14.75
CA VAL A 51 6.53 -2.82 15.43
C VAL A 51 6.15 -1.35 15.65
N ILE A 52 5.13 -0.88 14.96
CA ILE A 52 4.69 0.52 14.99
C ILE A 52 3.35 0.58 15.70
N LEU A 53 3.36 1.07 16.94
CA LEU A 53 2.21 1.08 17.84
C LEU A 53 1.16 2.13 17.44
N GLY A 54 1.63 3.24 16.88
CA GLY A 54 0.78 4.34 16.39
C GLY A 54 0.65 4.36 14.87
N PRO A 55 0.02 5.41 14.32
CA PRO A 55 -0.09 5.58 12.87
C PRO A 55 1.28 5.85 12.23
N VAL A 56 1.39 5.45 10.96
CA VAL A 56 2.45 5.89 10.05
C VAL A 56 1.86 7.00 9.18
N SER A 57 2.15 8.25 9.53
CA SER A 57 1.63 9.46 8.90
C SER A 57 2.71 10.13 8.07
N LEU A 58 2.63 9.95 6.76
CA LEU A 58 3.59 10.39 5.74
C LEU A 58 2.86 11.11 4.59
N GLY A 59 1.75 11.77 4.90
CA GLY A 59 0.98 12.54 3.92
C GLY A 59 1.81 13.69 3.36
N SER A 60 1.78 13.89 2.04
CA SER A 60 2.56 14.92 1.33
C SER A 60 4.08 14.87 1.59
N THR A 61 4.61 13.75 2.10
CA THR A 61 6.04 13.57 2.36
C THR A 61 6.80 13.27 1.06
N ASN A 62 8.00 13.83 0.91
CA ASN A 62 8.93 13.46 -0.16
C ASN A 62 10.02 12.53 0.43
N ILE A 63 10.14 11.30 -0.08
CA ILE A 63 11.16 10.33 0.37
C ILE A 63 12.07 9.99 -0.81
N CYS A 64 13.36 10.32 -0.69
CA CYS A 64 14.40 10.06 -1.68
C CYS A 64 15.06 8.68 -1.44
N GLY A 65 14.30 7.62 -1.68
CA GLY A 65 14.78 6.24 -1.59
C GLY A 65 13.63 5.26 -1.53
N ASP A 66 13.92 4.04 -1.09
CA ASP A 66 12.90 3.03 -0.81
C ASP A 66 12.27 3.27 0.56
N LEU A 67 10.97 2.93 0.68
CA LEU A 67 10.26 2.84 1.95
C LEU A 67 9.95 1.35 2.20
N ASN A 68 10.69 0.73 3.12
CA ASN A 68 10.65 -0.71 3.32
C ASN A 68 10.03 -1.09 4.66
N LEU A 69 8.84 -1.68 4.64
CA LEU A 69 8.09 -2.19 5.78
C LEU A 69 7.87 -3.70 5.68
N MET A 70 8.73 -4.44 4.98
CA MET A 70 8.60 -5.90 4.85
C MET A 70 8.49 -6.55 6.23
N GLY A 71 7.44 -7.35 6.44
CA GLY A 71 7.19 -8.04 7.70
C GLY A 71 6.86 -7.14 8.90
N ALA A 72 6.68 -5.82 8.70
CA ALA A 72 6.35 -4.90 9.79
C ALA A 72 4.94 -5.16 10.34
N LYS A 73 4.75 -4.85 11.63
CA LYS A 73 3.43 -4.79 12.27
C LYS A 73 3.07 -3.33 12.52
N ILE A 74 2.03 -2.84 11.85
CA ILE A 74 1.47 -1.50 12.02
C ILE A 74 0.14 -1.68 12.76
N GLU A 75 0.07 -1.24 14.01
CA GLU A 75 -1.14 -1.43 14.82
C GLU A 75 -2.29 -0.51 14.39
N LYS A 76 -1.94 0.59 13.70
CA LYS A 76 -2.84 1.63 13.19
C LYS A 76 -2.70 1.79 11.67
N GLY A 77 -3.25 2.87 11.12
CA GLY A 77 -3.23 3.12 9.68
C GLY A 77 -1.84 3.50 9.13
N PHE A 78 -1.68 3.28 7.84
CA PHE A 78 -0.55 3.77 7.05
C PHE A 78 -1.05 4.79 6.04
N TYR A 79 -0.51 6.01 6.10
CA TYR A 79 -0.95 7.15 5.31
C TYR A 79 0.22 7.74 4.54
N PHE A 80 0.22 7.61 3.22
CA PHE A 80 1.19 8.21 2.29
C PHE A 80 0.47 9.01 1.18
N GLY A 81 -0.74 9.48 1.46
CA GLY A 81 -1.55 10.23 0.49
C GLY A 81 -0.86 11.52 0.05
N GLY A 82 -0.85 11.78 -1.27
CA GLY A 82 -0.15 12.92 -1.87
C GLY A 82 1.38 12.90 -1.73
N GLY A 83 1.97 11.86 -1.14
CA GLY A 83 3.41 11.73 -0.96
C GLY A 83 4.12 11.36 -2.27
N ASN A 84 5.41 11.68 -2.34
CA ASN A 84 6.29 11.33 -3.45
C ASN A 84 7.40 10.38 -2.97
N LEU A 85 7.53 9.24 -3.62
CA LEU A 85 8.56 8.24 -3.32
C LEU A 85 9.41 8.01 -4.57
N SER A 86 10.71 8.28 -4.48
CA SER A 86 11.62 8.07 -5.61
C SER A 86 11.97 6.60 -5.83
N GLY A 87 11.71 5.73 -4.86
CA GLY A 87 11.97 4.29 -4.90
C GLY A 87 10.70 3.45 -4.78
N ASN A 88 10.89 2.23 -4.27
CA ASN A 88 9.85 1.23 -4.07
C ASN A 88 9.20 1.37 -2.69
N LEU A 89 7.90 1.07 -2.61
CA LEU A 89 7.21 0.86 -1.35
C LEU A 89 6.99 -0.64 -1.15
N ASN A 90 7.63 -1.18 -0.11
CA ASN A 90 7.59 -2.61 0.21
C ASN A 90 6.84 -2.83 1.51
N LEU A 91 5.77 -3.61 1.47
CA LEU A 91 4.89 -3.98 2.58
C LEU A 91 4.60 -5.49 2.52
N ASN A 92 5.45 -6.25 1.82
CA ASN A 92 5.29 -7.70 1.68
C ASN A 92 5.36 -8.37 3.06
N GLN A 93 4.40 -9.27 3.32
CA GLN A 93 4.20 -9.98 4.58
C GLN A 93 3.97 -9.08 5.80
N ALA A 94 3.74 -7.77 5.62
CA ALA A 94 3.39 -6.88 6.72
C ALA A 94 1.95 -7.12 7.20
N LYS A 95 1.63 -6.57 8.37
CA LYS A 95 0.28 -6.58 8.95
C LYS A 95 -0.12 -5.17 9.35
N ALA A 96 -1.25 -4.70 8.84
CA ALA A 96 -1.83 -3.41 9.19
C ALA A 96 -3.18 -3.61 9.91
N GLY A 97 -3.30 -3.06 11.11
CA GLY A 97 -4.51 -3.14 11.93
C GLY A 97 -5.65 -2.25 11.45
N GLU A 98 -5.35 -1.28 10.59
CA GLU A 98 -6.26 -0.28 10.06
C GLU A 98 -5.92 0.03 8.58
N PRO A 99 -6.71 0.85 7.87
CA PRO A 99 -6.55 1.08 6.43
C PRO A 99 -5.17 1.61 5.99
N ILE A 100 -4.83 1.29 4.74
CA ILE A 100 -3.68 1.84 4.02
C ILE A 100 -4.18 2.85 2.98
N ASN A 101 -3.68 4.08 3.05
CA ASN A 101 -4.07 5.17 2.16
C ASN A 101 -2.86 5.74 1.41
N LEU A 102 -2.87 5.54 0.09
CA LEU A 102 -1.90 6.04 -0.88
C LEU A 102 -2.54 7.01 -1.89
N VAL A 103 -3.69 7.60 -1.55
CA VAL A 103 -4.49 8.42 -2.48
C VAL A 103 -3.66 9.57 -3.03
N GLY A 104 -3.60 9.69 -4.35
CA GLY A 104 -2.88 10.76 -5.05
C GLY A 104 -1.35 10.74 -4.90
N SER A 105 -0.77 9.66 -4.36
CA SER A 105 0.68 9.52 -4.24
C SER A 105 1.36 9.34 -5.60
N GLN A 106 2.64 9.72 -5.69
CA GLN A 106 3.50 9.48 -6.85
C GLN A 106 4.66 8.57 -6.44
N ILE A 107 4.76 7.41 -7.07
CA ILE A 107 5.74 6.39 -6.72
C ILE A 107 6.52 6.00 -7.97
N MET A 108 7.81 6.37 -7.99
CA MET A 108 8.70 6.13 -9.12
C MET A 108 9.14 4.67 -9.22
N GLY A 109 9.05 3.91 -8.14
CA GLY A 109 9.32 2.48 -8.11
C GLY A 109 8.06 1.63 -8.25
N SER A 110 8.20 0.38 -7.82
CA SER A 110 7.12 -0.61 -7.74
C SER A 110 6.52 -0.66 -6.34
N LEU A 111 5.33 -1.25 -6.26
CA LEU A 111 4.64 -1.56 -5.02
C LEU A 111 4.68 -3.07 -4.76
N ASN A 112 5.14 -3.47 -3.59
CA ASN A 112 5.13 -4.88 -3.18
C ASN A 112 4.29 -5.08 -1.92
N PHE A 113 3.11 -5.63 -2.09
CA PHE A 113 2.13 -6.00 -1.05
C PHE A 113 1.92 -7.51 -0.96
N GLU A 114 2.89 -8.31 -1.44
CA GLU A 114 2.75 -9.77 -1.44
C GLU A 114 2.52 -10.31 -0.03
N GLY A 115 1.42 -11.03 0.17
CA GLY A 115 1.06 -11.63 1.45
C GLY A 115 0.73 -10.63 2.57
N LEU A 116 0.53 -9.35 2.25
CA LEU A 116 0.10 -8.33 3.20
C LEU A 116 -1.29 -8.68 3.77
N GLU A 117 -1.46 -8.48 5.08
CA GLU A 117 -2.76 -8.62 5.75
C GLU A 117 -3.21 -7.27 6.33
N ILE A 118 -4.41 -6.84 5.96
CA ILE A 118 -5.01 -5.58 6.42
C ILE A 118 -6.40 -5.82 7.00
N SER A 119 -6.71 -5.12 8.09
CA SER A 119 -8.07 -4.91 8.57
C SER A 119 -8.55 -3.52 8.12
N GLY A 120 -9.62 -3.47 7.33
CA GLY A 120 -10.09 -2.28 6.63
C GLY A 120 -9.73 -2.31 5.14
N PHE A 121 -9.61 -1.14 4.51
CA PHE A 121 -9.41 -1.02 3.07
C PHE A 121 -7.98 -0.63 2.68
N VAL A 122 -7.66 -0.79 1.40
CA VAL A 122 -6.49 -0.18 0.75
C VAL A 122 -6.97 0.75 -0.34
N SER A 123 -6.45 1.98 -0.37
CA SER A 123 -6.76 2.93 -1.43
C SER A 123 -5.51 3.49 -2.09
N LEU A 124 -5.43 3.29 -3.40
CA LEU A 124 -4.49 3.91 -4.32
C LEU A 124 -5.18 4.92 -5.22
N ALA A 125 -6.40 5.35 -4.90
CA ALA A 125 -7.17 6.19 -5.80
C ALA A 125 -6.36 7.40 -6.27
N LYS A 126 -6.35 7.67 -7.59
CA LYS A 126 -5.59 8.77 -8.21
C LYS A 126 -4.06 8.70 -8.07
N ALA A 127 -3.50 7.60 -7.57
CA ALA A 127 -2.04 7.44 -7.48
C ALA A 127 -1.41 7.22 -8.86
N ARG A 128 -0.15 7.66 -9.02
CA ARG A 128 0.70 7.38 -10.18
C ARG A 128 1.87 6.49 -9.77
N ILE A 129 1.97 5.32 -10.38
CA ILE A 129 2.99 4.31 -10.10
C ILE A 129 3.73 4.00 -11.40
N GLU A 130 5.04 4.25 -11.45
CA GLU A 130 5.83 3.95 -12.65
C GLU A 130 6.16 2.46 -12.76
N GLY A 131 6.26 1.76 -11.62
CA GLY A 131 6.50 0.33 -11.58
C GLY A 131 5.23 -0.52 -11.66
N GLY A 132 5.40 -1.82 -11.41
CA GLY A 132 4.30 -2.76 -11.24
C GLY A 132 3.80 -2.79 -9.80
N ILE A 133 2.68 -3.49 -9.60
CA ILE A 133 2.10 -3.72 -8.28
C ILE A 133 1.95 -5.23 -8.05
N ASN A 134 2.58 -5.73 -6.99
CA ASN A 134 2.43 -7.11 -6.53
C ASN A 134 1.50 -7.17 -5.32
N PHE A 135 0.26 -7.62 -5.53
CA PHE A 135 -0.75 -7.93 -4.51
C PHE A 135 -0.93 -9.44 -4.32
N LYS A 136 0.01 -10.26 -4.78
CA LYS A 136 -0.12 -11.72 -4.69
C LYS A 136 -0.40 -12.16 -3.26
N ASN A 137 -1.41 -13.00 -3.08
CA ASN A 137 -1.84 -13.51 -1.77
C ASN A 137 -2.21 -12.43 -0.71
N VAL A 138 -2.47 -11.17 -1.10
CA VAL A 138 -2.94 -10.13 -0.17
C VAL A 138 -4.27 -10.54 0.48
N ARG A 139 -4.47 -10.14 1.74
CA ARG A 139 -5.74 -10.34 2.48
C ARG A 139 -6.25 -9.02 3.02
N ILE A 140 -7.37 -8.54 2.47
CA ILE A 140 -8.03 -7.30 2.87
C ILE A 140 -9.36 -7.68 3.51
N LYS A 141 -9.46 -7.50 4.82
CA LYS A 141 -10.58 -7.94 5.64
C LYS A 141 -11.47 -6.77 6.04
N THR A 142 -12.76 -7.01 6.04
CA THR A 142 -13.73 -6.12 6.68
C THR A 142 -13.49 -6.13 8.19
N THR A 143 -13.61 -4.98 8.82
CA THR A 143 -13.44 -4.86 10.27
C THR A 143 -14.49 -3.94 10.85
N GLU A 144 -14.90 -4.21 12.08
CA GLU A 144 -15.78 -3.34 12.84
C GLU A 144 -14.94 -2.60 13.87
N TYR A 145 -15.04 -1.27 13.86
CA TYR A 145 -14.36 -0.40 14.82
C TYR A 145 -15.39 0.57 15.41
N GLU A 146 -15.61 0.48 16.72
CA GLU A 146 -16.53 1.36 17.46
C GLU A 146 -17.96 1.43 16.84
N GLY A 147 -18.46 0.29 16.34
CA GLY A 147 -19.78 0.19 15.69
C GLY A 147 -19.82 0.68 14.24
N LEU A 148 -18.69 1.12 13.68
CA LEU A 148 -18.54 1.41 12.26
C LEU A 148 -17.98 0.19 11.54
N ASN A 149 -18.71 -0.27 10.52
CA ASN A 149 -18.26 -1.34 9.65
C ASN A 149 -17.38 -0.77 8.52
N ILE A 150 -16.09 -1.08 8.55
CA ILE A 150 -15.11 -0.70 7.54
C ILE A 150 -14.96 -1.87 6.58
N ILE A 151 -15.50 -1.73 5.37
CA ILE A 151 -15.47 -2.78 4.35
C ILE A 151 -14.05 -2.97 3.81
N GLY A 152 -13.66 -4.24 3.66
CA GLY A 152 -12.36 -4.65 3.13
C GLY A 152 -12.21 -4.46 1.62
N ASP A 153 -12.32 -3.22 1.16
CA ASP A 153 -12.23 -2.85 -0.26
C ASP A 153 -10.77 -2.61 -0.71
N LEU A 154 -10.53 -2.80 -2.02
CA LEU A 154 -9.31 -2.38 -2.70
C LEU A 154 -9.65 -1.39 -3.82
N TYR A 155 -9.21 -0.15 -3.66
CA TYR A 155 -9.48 0.95 -4.58
C TYR A 155 -8.25 1.31 -5.41
N LEU A 156 -8.36 1.18 -6.73
CA LEU A 156 -7.41 1.64 -7.74
C LEU A 156 -8.08 2.59 -8.75
N ASN A 157 -9.22 3.18 -8.40
CA ASN A 157 -9.95 4.07 -9.29
C ASN A 157 -9.11 5.29 -9.66
N GLN A 158 -9.13 5.66 -10.95
CA GLN A 158 -8.37 6.77 -11.52
C GLN A 158 -6.84 6.67 -11.32
N THR A 159 -6.31 5.47 -11.08
CA THR A 159 -4.86 5.26 -11.02
C THR A 159 -4.20 5.31 -12.39
N VAL A 160 -2.92 5.67 -12.42
CA VAL A 160 -2.03 5.49 -13.57
C VAL A 160 -0.91 4.56 -13.15
N ILE A 161 -0.82 3.38 -13.78
CA ILE A 161 0.17 2.34 -13.46
C ILE A 161 0.87 1.95 -14.76
N LEU A 162 2.19 2.18 -14.85
CA LEU A 162 2.95 1.86 -16.06
C LEU A 162 3.45 0.40 -16.09
N GLY A 163 3.38 -0.30 -14.96
CA GLY A 163 3.62 -1.74 -14.88
C GLY A 163 2.35 -2.60 -14.95
N GLY A 164 2.53 -3.89 -14.72
CA GLY A 164 1.44 -4.84 -14.51
C GLY A 164 1.00 -4.93 -13.05
N ILE A 165 -0.15 -5.57 -12.82
CA ILE A 165 -0.71 -5.79 -11.49
C ILE A 165 -0.91 -7.29 -11.29
N ASP A 166 -0.25 -7.88 -10.30
CA ASP A 166 -0.45 -9.27 -9.92
C ASP A 166 -1.28 -9.38 -8.64
N LEU A 167 -2.52 -9.85 -8.77
CA LEU A 167 -3.48 -10.14 -7.70
C LEU A 167 -3.69 -11.65 -7.53
N THR A 168 -2.76 -12.48 -8.00
CA THR A 168 -2.89 -13.94 -7.92
C THR A 168 -3.14 -14.38 -6.48
N GLY A 169 -4.23 -15.13 -6.26
CA GLY A 169 -4.62 -15.63 -4.94
C GLY A 169 -5.03 -14.56 -3.91
N ALA A 170 -5.22 -13.31 -4.33
CA ALA A 170 -5.69 -12.23 -3.46
C ALA A 170 -7.07 -12.56 -2.85
N LYS A 171 -7.30 -12.12 -1.61
CA LYS A 171 -8.58 -12.22 -0.90
C LYS A 171 -9.02 -10.84 -0.45
N ILE A 172 -10.06 -10.31 -1.07
CA ILE A 172 -10.62 -8.98 -0.83
C ILE A 172 -12.06 -9.20 -0.40
N GLU A 173 -12.40 -8.91 0.85
CA GLU A 173 -13.75 -9.19 1.36
C GLU A 173 -14.82 -8.24 0.79
N GLY A 174 -14.41 -7.05 0.34
CA GLY A 174 -15.25 -6.06 -0.30
C GLY A 174 -15.18 -6.10 -1.83
N ASN A 175 -15.10 -4.90 -2.39
CA ASN A 175 -15.00 -4.60 -3.81
C ASN A 175 -13.53 -4.46 -4.23
N LEU A 176 -13.29 -4.74 -5.50
CA LEU A 176 -12.07 -4.39 -6.21
C LEU A 176 -12.43 -3.39 -7.32
N ASP A 177 -11.96 -2.15 -7.21
CA ASP A 177 -12.37 -1.05 -8.08
C ASP A 177 -11.20 -0.50 -8.92
N PHE A 178 -11.25 -0.71 -10.23
CA PHE A 178 -10.36 -0.14 -11.24
C PHE A 178 -11.03 0.96 -12.06
N SER A 179 -12.13 1.56 -11.59
CA SER A 179 -12.88 2.55 -12.37
C SER A 179 -11.96 3.65 -12.89
N GLU A 180 -11.97 3.90 -14.20
CA GLU A 180 -11.16 4.93 -14.86
C GLU A 180 -9.63 4.77 -14.69
N ALA A 181 -9.15 3.59 -14.27
CA ALA A 181 -7.71 3.33 -14.16
C ALA A 181 -7.07 3.21 -15.55
N TYR A 182 -5.81 3.65 -15.68
CA TYR A 182 -4.96 3.42 -16.85
C TYR A 182 -3.79 2.52 -16.45
N ILE A 183 -3.69 1.34 -17.08
CA ILE A 183 -2.72 0.31 -16.74
C ILE A 183 -2.02 -0.13 -18.02
N GLU A 184 -0.71 0.06 -18.10
CA GLU A 184 0.07 -0.31 -19.30
C GLU A 184 0.40 -1.80 -19.35
N GLY A 185 0.60 -2.44 -18.20
CA GLY A 185 0.83 -3.88 -18.13
C GLY A 185 -0.45 -4.72 -18.12
N SER A 186 -0.26 -6.01 -17.91
CA SER A 186 -1.36 -6.96 -17.69
C SER A 186 -1.86 -6.90 -16.24
N ILE A 187 -3.14 -7.23 -16.03
CA ILE A 187 -3.72 -7.52 -14.72
C ILE A 187 -3.93 -9.03 -14.60
N ASN A 188 -3.34 -9.63 -13.58
CA ASN A 188 -3.52 -11.04 -13.27
C ASN A 188 -4.33 -11.24 -11.99
N LEU A 189 -5.56 -11.73 -12.13
CA LEU A 189 -6.49 -12.05 -11.04
C LEU A 189 -6.60 -13.57 -10.81
N THR A 190 -5.63 -14.36 -11.27
CA THR A 190 -5.72 -15.81 -11.22
C THR A 190 -6.02 -16.29 -9.79
N SER A 191 -7.11 -17.03 -9.63
CA SER A 191 -7.58 -17.57 -8.34
C SER A 191 -7.89 -16.51 -7.26
N ALA A 192 -8.02 -15.23 -7.61
CA ALA A 192 -8.40 -14.18 -6.67
C ALA A 192 -9.86 -14.34 -6.21
N GLN A 193 -10.15 -13.88 -4.99
CA GLN A 193 -11.47 -13.92 -4.37
C GLN A 193 -11.87 -12.50 -3.97
N ILE A 194 -12.90 -11.97 -4.63
CA ILE A 194 -13.48 -10.66 -4.40
C ILE A 194 -14.87 -10.90 -3.82
N GLY A 195 -15.11 -10.44 -2.59
CA GLY A 195 -16.33 -10.76 -1.85
C GLY A 195 -17.58 -10.08 -2.41
N ASN A 196 -17.41 -9.00 -3.19
CA ASN A 196 -18.50 -8.28 -3.80
C ASN A 196 -18.27 -7.94 -5.28
N LEU A 197 -17.95 -6.69 -5.62
CA LEU A 197 -17.89 -6.22 -7.01
C LEU A 197 -16.46 -6.23 -7.55
N LEU A 198 -16.29 -6.71 -8.78
CA LEU A 198 -15.14 -6.39 -9.62
C LEU A 198 -15.55 -5.26 -10.57
N ILE A 199 -14.97 -4.08 -10.41
CA ILE A 199 -15.37 -2.88 -11.17
C ILE A 199 -14.24 -2.50 -12.13
N LEU A 200 -14.55 -2.50 -13.42
CA LEU A 200 -13.65 -2.17 -14.54
C LEU A 200 -14.20 -1.01 -15.39
N ARG A 201 -15.20 -0.29 -14.88
CA ARG A 201 -15.87 0.80 -15.61
C ARG A 201 -14.83 1.81 -16.09
N ASP A 202 -14.73 1.97 -17.40
CA ASP A 202 -13.85 2.95 -18.06
C ASP A 202 -12.35 2.71 -17.82
N ALA A 203 -11.98 1.54 -17.30
CA ALA A 203 -10.60 1.12 -17.16
C ALA A 203 -9.96 0.92 -18.55
N LYS A 204 -8.73 1.40 -18.72
CA LYS A 204 -7.90 1.23 -19.91
C LYS A 204 -6.73 0.33 -19.56
N ILE A 205 -6.81 -0.94 -19.97
CA ILE A 205 -5.76 -1.94 -19.76
C ILE A 205 -5.12 -2.19 -21.12
N LYS A 206 -3.81 -1.95 -21.23
CA LYS A 206 -3.07 -2.17 -22.49
C LYS A 206 -2.59 -3.60 -22.64
N GLY A 207 -2.21 -4.24 -21.54
CA GLY A 207 -1.90 -5.67 -21.50
C GLY A 207 -3.15 -6.53 -21.36
N ASP A 208 -2.94 -7.78 -20.94
CA ASP A 208 -4.02 -8.75 -20.78
C ASP A 208 -4.77 -8.57 -19.46
N LEU A 209 -6.07 -8.84 -19.46
CA LEU A 209 -6.87 -9.04 -18.25
C LEU A 209 -7.09 -10.54 -18.04
N ILE A 210 -6.38 -11.13 -17.07
CA ILE A 210 -6.43 -12.56 -16.78
C ILE A 210 -7.33 -12.78 -15.55
N ILE A 211 -8.53 -13.32 -15.74
CA ILE A 211 -9.53 -13.59 -14.69
C ILE A 211 -9.77 -15.09 -14.43
N LYS A 212 -8.74 -15.90 -14.66
CA LYS A 212 -8.82 -17.35 -14.52
C LYS A 212 -9.12 -17.74 -13.06
N ASP A 213 -10.14 -18.56 -12.83
CA ASP A 213 -10.54 -19.03 -11.50
C ASP A 213 -10.84 -17.90 -10.49
N THR A 214 -11.07 -16.68 -10.98
CA THR A 214 -11.41 -15.52 -10.14
C THR A 214 -12.86 -15.62 -9.66
N LYS A 215 -13.10 -15.40 -8.37
CA LYS A 215 -14.44 -15.35 -7.78
C LYS A 215 -14.84 -13.91 -7.49
N TYR A 216 -16.04 -13.52 -7.91
CA TYR A 216 -16.68 -12.24 -7.60
C TYR A 216 -18.20 -12.43 -7.65
N LYS A 217 -18.97 -11.56 -6.98
CA LYS A 217 -20.45 -11.61 -7.07
C LYS A 217 -20.96 -11.02 -8.37
N LYS A 218 -20.35 -9.92 -8.80
CA LYS A 218 -20.73 -9.24 -10.04
C LYS A 218 -19.54 -8.46 -10.59
N ILE A 219 -19.40 -8.50 -11.91
CA ILE A 219 -18.49 -7.63 -12.65
C ILE A 219 -19.26 -6.42 -13.20
N ILE A 220 -18.67 -5.23 -13.08
CA ILE A 220 -19.20 -3.98 -13.64
C ILE A 220 -18.19 -3.46 -14.64
N GLU A 221 -18.55 -3.51 -15.91
CA GLU A 221 -17.78 -2.98 -17.03
C GLU A 221 -18.66 -2.03 -17.85
N ARG A 222 -18.05 -1.23 -18.76
CA ARG A 222 -18.86 -0.49 -19.74
C ARG A 222 -19.62 -1.51 -20.59
N ARG A 223 -20.95 -1.42 -20.62
CA ARG A 223 -21.71 -2.05 -21.70
C ARG A 223 -21.36 -1.29 -22.98
N MET A 224 -20.85 -2.02 -23.98
CA MET A 224 -20.80 -1.54 -25.36
C MET A 224 -22.21 -1.24 -25.88
#